data_AF-A0A920PHE1-F1
#
_entry.id   AF-A0A920PHE1-F1
#
_cell.length_a   1.000
_cell.length_b   1.000
_cell.length_c   1.000
_cell.angle_alpha   90.00
_cell.angle_beta   90.00
_cell.angle_gamma   90.00
#
_symmetry.space_group_name_H-M   'P 1'
#
loop_
_entity.id
_entity.type
_entity.pdbx_description
1 polymer ?
#
loop_
_entity_poly.entity_id
_entity_poly.type
_entity_poly.pdbx_seq_one_letter_code
_entity_poly.pdbx_strand_id
1 'polypeptide(L)' 'MVLAGCLDIQSSVKAARFVRFCDAFGIPIVTFVDVPGFFPGTSQEYGGIIRHGAKLL' A
#
# COMPACT_ATOMS: atom_id res chain seq x y z
N MET A 1 -0.35 -0.86 15.10
CA MET A 1 0.85 -0.02 15.31
C MET A 1 1.22 0.59 13.97
N VAL A 2 1.68 1.84 13.91
CA VAL A 2 2.03 2.53 12.64
C VAL A 2 3.54 2.47 12.44
N LEU A 3 4.00 1.95 11.30
CA LEU A 3 5.41 1.67 11.00
C LEU A 3 6.16 2.91 10.45
N ALA A 4 6.07 4.06 11.12
CA ALA A 4 6.74 5.30 10.69
C ALA A 4 6.52 5.67 9.20
N GLY A 5 5.32 5.40 8.67
CA GLY A 5 4.98 5.66 7.26
C GLY A 5 5.43 4.57 6.27
N CYS A 6 6.10 3.50 6.70
CA CYS A 6 6.51 2.40 5.82
C CYS A 6 5.30 1.66 5.22
N LEU A 7 5.44 1.25 3.95
CA LEU A 7 4.49 0.40 3.24
C LEU A 7 4.71 -1.08 3.59
N ASP A 8 3.64 -1.74 4.00
CA ASP A 8 3.59 -3.18 4.30
C ASP A 8 2.50 -3.85 3.45
N ILE A 9 2.39 -5.18 3.54
CA ILE A 9 1.38 -5.95 2.80
C ILE A 9 -0.04 -5.41 3.05
N GLN A 10 -0.38 -5.13 4.31
CA GLN A 10 -1.74 -4.74 4.68
C GLN A 10 -2.10 -3.32 4.23
N SER A 11 -1.19 -2.36 4.41
CA SER A 11 -1.36 -0.99 3.88
C SER A 11 -1.45 -0.98 2.36
N SER A 12 -0.63 -1.78 1.67
CA SER A 12 -0.65 -1.89 0.21
C SER A 12 -2.00 -2.42 -0.31
N VAL A 13 -2.53 -3.49 0.29
CA VAL A 13 -3.85 -4.04 -0.08
C VAL A 13 -4.98 -3.05 0.23
N LYS A 14 -4.92 -2.37 1.38
CA LYS A 14 -5.91 -1.38 1.80
C LYS A 14 -5.98 -0.22 0.82
N ALA A 15 -4.84 0.38 0.50
CA ALA A 15 -4.78 1.54 -0.38
C ALA A 15 -5.10 1.16 -1.83
N ALA A 16 -4.63 0.01 -2.34
CA ALA A 16 -5.00 -0.49 -3.66
C ALA A 16 -6.53 -0.65 -3.83
N ARG A 17 -7.22 -1.19 -2.81
CA ARG A 17 -8.68 -1.32 -2.84
C ARG A 17 -9.38 0.04 -2.80
N PHE A 18 -8.86 0.98 -2.02
CA PHE A 18 -9.40 2.33 -1.94
C PHE A 18 -9.26 3.10 -3.26
N VAL A 19 -8.08 3.06 -3.88
CA VAL A 19 -7.83 3.69 -5.18
C VAL A 19 -8.79 3.14 -6.23
N ARG A 20 -8.94 1.81 -6.32
CA ARG A 20 -9.89 1.17 -7.25
C ARG A 20 -11.35 1.54 -6.99
N PHE A 21 -11.71 1.75 -5.73
CA PHE A 21 -13.05 2.21 -5.38
C PHE A 21 -13.28 3.64 -5.87
N CYS A 22 -12.39 4.57 -5.55
CA CYS A 22 -12.51 5.97 -5.99
C CYS A 22 -12.52 6.08 -7.52
N ASP A 23 -11.66 5.33 -8.21
CA ASP A 23 -11.61 5.26 -9.67
C ASP A 23 -12.95 4.78 -10.27
N ALA A 24 -13.55 3.72 -9.71
CA ALA A 24 -14.84 3.18 -10.16
C ALA A 24 -16.02 4.16 -10.04
N PHE A 25 -15.92 5.16 -9.16
CA PHE A 25 -16.95 6.19 -8.94
C PHE A 25 -16.55 7.58 -9.46
N GLY A 26 -15.42 7.69 -10.17
CA GLY A 26 -14.93 8.98 -10.69
C GLY A 26 -14.57 9.99 -9.60
N ILE A 27 -14.24 9.53 -8.40
CA ILE A 27 -13.89 10.38 -7.26
C ILE A 27 -12.41 10.78 -7.38
N PRO A 28 -12.08 12.09 -7.37
CA PRO A 28 -10.69 12.53 -7.40
C PRO A 28 -9.94 12.10 -6.14
N ILE A 29 -8.69 11.65 -6.32
CA ILE A 29 -7.83 11.16 -5.25
C ILE A 29 -6.70 12.16 -5.02
N VAL A 30 -6.43 12.48 -3.76
CA VAL A 30 -5.25 13.24 -3.34
C VAL A 30 -4.39 12.34 -2.45
N THR A 31 -3.14 12.15 -2.83
CA THR A 31 -2.17 11.33 -2.09
C THR A 31 -1.21 12.22 -1.31
N PHE A 32 -1.28 12.16 0.03
CA PHE A 32 -0.29 12.77 0.91
C PHE A 32 0.82 11.77 1.17
N VAL A 33 2.05 12.11 0.74
CA VAL A 33 3.18 11.19 0.74
C VAL A 33 4.17 11.58 1.84
N ASP A 34 4.29 10.71 2.83
CA ASP A 34 5.36 10.68 3.84
C ASP A 34 5.73 9.21 4.07
N VAL A 35 6.50 8.66 3.13
CA VAL A 35 6.81 7.23 3.06
C VAL A 35 8.32 7.04 2.91
N PRO A 36 9.00 6.37 3.87
CA PRO A 36 10.42 6.06 3.76
C PRO A 36 10.71 4.88 2.83
N GLY A 37 9.71 4.04 2.54
CA GLY A 37 9.82 2.89 1.63
C GLY A 37 8.96 1.70 2.06
N PHE A 38 9.24 0.51 1.50
CA PHE A 38 8.64 -0.74 1.95
C PHE A 38 9.30 -1.22 3.24
N PHE A 39 8.51 -1.75 4.16
CA PHE A 39 8.99 -2.27 5.43
C PHE A 39 9.83 -3.54 5.20
N PRO A 40 11.13 -3.55 5.57
CA PRO A 40 11.99 -4.71 5.36
C PRO A 40 11.66 -5.81 6.36
N GLY A 41 11.66 -7.07 5.91
CA GLY A 41 11.53 -8.22 6.79
C GLY A 41 11.25 -9.51 6.03
N THR A 42 11.84 -10.62 6.49
CA THR A 42 11.61 -11.95 5.89
C THR A 42 10.14 -12.34 5.92
N SER A 43 9.38 -11.93 6.94
CA SER A 43 7.94 -12.13 7.02
C SER A 43 7.15 -11.40 5.93
N GLN A 44 7.62 -10.23 5.46
CA GLN A 44 7.00 -9.49 4.36
C GLN A 44 7.32 -10.17 3.01
N GLU A 45 8.55 -10.65 2.83
CA GLU A 45 8.93 -11.40 1.62
C GLU A 45 8.17 -12.72 1.49
N TYR A 46 8.14 -13.55 2.54
CA TYR A 46 7.34 -14.78 2.56
C TYR A 46 5.83 -14.50 2.48
N GLY A 47 5.38 -13.36 3.00
CA GLY A 47 4.00 -12.88 2.86
C GLY A 47 3.67 -12.32 1.46
N GLY A 48 4.64 -12.27 0.55
CA GLY A 48 4.44 -11.83 -0.83
C GLY A 48 4.34 -10.32 -1.00
N ILE A 49 5.15 -9.54 -0.27
CA ILE A 49 5.16 -8.06 -0.36
C ILE A 49 5.30 -7.55 -1.80
N ILE A 50 6.07 -8.22 -2.66
CA ILE A 50 6.19 -7.86 -4.08
C ILE A 50 4.83 -7.90 -4.78
N ARG A 51 4.06 -8.98 -4.60
CA ARG A 51 2.73 -9.15 -5.22
C ARG A 51 1.68 -8.23 -4.60
N HIS A 52 1.76 -7.99 -3.30
CA HIS A 52 0.80 -7.15 -2.59
C HIS A 52 1.07 -5.66 -2.78
N GLY A 53 2.34 -5.25 -2.79
CA GLY A 53 2.80 -3.90 -3.09
C GLY A 53 2.53 -3.51 -4.54
N ALA A 54 2.71 -4.43 -5.50
CA ALA A 54 2.42 -4.19 -6.91
C ALA A 54 0.94 -3.88 -7.22
N LYS A 55 0.00 -4.13 -6.29
CA LYS A 55 -1.41 -3.75 -6.47
C LYS A 55 -1.66 -2.24 -6.35
N LEU A 56 -0.69 -1.52 -5.79
CA LEU A 56 -0.75 -0.08 -5.54
C LEU A 56 -0.08 0.74 -6.66
N LEU A 57 0.69 0.07 -7.54
CA LEU A 57 1.19 0.59 -8.81
C LEU A 57 0.12 0.44 -9.90
#